data_AF-A0A935PZX2-F1
#
_entry.id   AF-A0A935PZX2-F1
#
_cell.length_a   1.000
_cell.length_b   1.000
_cell.length_c   1.000
_cell.angle_alpha   90.00
_cell.angle_beta   90.00
_cell.angle_gamma   90.00
#
_symmetry.space_group_name_H-M   'P 1'
#
loop_
_entity.id
_entity.type
_entity.pdbx_description
1 polymer ?
#
loop_
_entity_poly.entity_id
_entity_poly.type
_entity_poly.pdbx_seq_one_letter_code
_entity_poly.pdbx_strand_id
1 'polypeptide(L)'
;MNLFKQLPGFVKTPPGLERTILRLLPRVWLFGTLLLAIPSLLARLLLPDSAAAETAARTTLVDIYAISLIVLHWTVVLTVAIGAFIVMVMKGPAYVADAYPLDDADTPARPREP
;
A
#
# COMPACT_ATOMS: atom_id res chain seq x y z
N MET A 1 -16.96 -23.15 7.86
CA MET A 1 -17.43 -22.33 6.71
C MET A 1 -16.22 -22.03 5.84
N ASN A 2 -16.14 -22.58 4.62
CA ASN A 2 -15.07 -22.24 3.68
C ASN A 2 -15.47 -20.96 2.95
N LEU A 3 -14.97 -19.82 3.39
CA LEU A 3 -15.26 -18.50 2.79
C LEU A 3 -14.65 -18.32 1.38
N PHE A 4 -13.80 -19.25 0.92
CA PHE A 4 -13.00 -19.10 -0.30
C PHE A 4 -12.89 -20.40 -1.10
N LYS A 5 -13.97 -20.78 -1.82
CA LYS A 5 -13.93 -21.94 -2.71
C LYS A 5 -13.17 -21.58 -3.99
N GLN A 6 -12.04 -22.22 -4.24
CA GLN A 6 -11.25 -22.01 -5.45
C GLN A 6 -11.84 -22.83 -6.62
N LEU A 7 -11.79 -22.26 -7.82
CA LEU A 7 -12.18 -22.94 -9.06
C LEU A 7 -11.16 -24.05 -9.38
N PRO A 8 -11.58 -25.28 -9.67
CA PRO A 8 -10.66 -26.31 -10.15
C PRO A 8 -10.15 -25.97 -11.56
N GLY A 9 -8.87 -26.22 -11.83
CA GLY A 9 -8.29 -26.06 -13.17
C GLY A 9 -7.89 -24.63 -13.59
N PHE A 10 -7.90 -23.65 -12.67
CA PHE A 10 -7.47 -22.28 -12.99
C PHE A 10 -5.95 -22.19 -13.26
N VAL A 11 -5.57 -21.30 -14.19
CA VAL A 11 -4.16 -21.04 -14.52
C VAL A 11 -3.51 -20.24 -13.40
N LYS A 12 -2.38 -20.74 -12.87
CA LYS A 12 -1.61 -20.04 -11.84
C LYS A 12 -0.62 -19.09 -12.49
N THR A 13 -0.78 -17.80 -12.23
CA THR A 13 0.18 -16.76 -12.65
C THR A 13 1.39 -16.76 -11.70
N PRO A 14 2.64 -16.70 -12.20
CA PRO A 14 3.81 -16.63 -11.34
C PRO A 14 3.82 -15.34 -10.51
N PRO A 15 4.36 -15.38 -9.27
CA PRO A 15 4.45 -14.21 -8.41
C PRO A 15 5.39 -13.16 -9.01
N GLY A 16 4.94 -11.92 -9.10
CA GLY A 16 5.70 -10.78 -9.61
C GLY A 16 6.26 -9.88 -8.51
N LEU A 17 6.56 -8.63 -8.88
CA LEU A 17 7.15 -7.61 -7.99
C LEU A 17 6.25 -7.30 -6.78
N GLU A 18 4.93 -7.50 -6.89
CA GLU A 18 3.99 -7.25 -5.80
C GLU A 18 4.35 -8.00 -4.51
N ARG A 19 4.80 -9.25 -4.62
CA ARG A 19 5.20 -10.05 -3.44
C ARG A 19 6.50 -9.58 -2.83
N THR A 20 7.40 -9.01 -3.63
CA THR A 20 8.66 -8.45 -3.14
C THR A 20 8.38 -7.14 -2.42
N ILE A 21 7.56 -6.27 -3.01
CA ILE A 21 7.12 -5.01 -2.41
C ILE A 21 6.45 -5.26 -1.06
N LEU A 22 5.45 -6.15 -0.99
CA LEU A 22 4.73 -6.45 0.25
C LEU A 22 5.64 -7.02 1.36
N ARG A 23 6.71 -7.75 1.01
CA ARG A 23 7.69 -8.27 1.97
C ARG A 23 8.67 -7.21 2.47
N LEU A 24 9.00 -6.23 1.63
CA LEU A 24 9.90 -5.13 1.98
C LEU A 24 9.18 -4.00 2.72
N LEU A 25 7.87 -3.88 2.54
CA LEU A 25 7.05 -2.79 3.04
C LEU A 25 7.17 -2.56 4.56
N PRO A 26 7.14 -3.59 5.44
CA PRO A 26 7.31 -3.39 6.87
C PRO A 26 8.68 -2.81 7.24
N ARG A 27 9.72 -3.21 6.50
CA ARG A 27 11.09 -2.71 6.71
C ARG A 27 11.20 -1.26 6.25
N VAL A 28 10.68 -0.94 5.07
CA VAL A 28 10.67 0.44 4.53
C VAL A 28 9.88 1.37 5.42
N TRP A 29 8.75 0.90 5.96
CA TRP A 29 7.96 1.66 6.91
C TRP A 29 8.80 2.02 8.14
N LEU A 30 9.38 1.02 8.83
CA LEU A 30 10.18 1.21 10.05
C LEU A 30 11.46 2.03 9.84
N PHE A 31 12.27 1.68 8.83
CA PHE A 31 13.54 2.37 8.60
C PHE A 31 13.32 3.77 8.05
N GLY A 32 12.28 3.98 7.24
CA GLY A 32 11.93 5.31 6.73
C GLY A 32 11.46 6.25 7.83
N THR A 33 10.61 5.80 8.76
CA THR A 33 10.25 6.63 9.93
C THR A 33 11.44 6.92 10.82
N LEU A 34 12.26 5.90 11.10
CA LEU A 34 13.43 6.09 11.95
C LEU A 34 14.36 7.13 11.34
N LEU A 35 14.67 7.02 10.05
CA LEU A 35 15.50 7.96 9.32
C LEU A 35 14.95 9.40 9.36
N LEU A 36 13.64 9.57 9.14
CA LEU A 36 12.99 10.87 9.15
C LEU A 36 12.90 11.50 10.55
N ALA A 37 12.98 10.71 11.62
CA ALA A 37 13.01 11.20 12.99
C ALA A 37 14.41 11.67 13.43
N ILE A 38 15.49 11.27 12.73
CA ILE A 38 16.87 11.61 13.09
C ILE A 38 17.10 13.14 13.18
N PRO A 39 16.65 13.98 12.23
CA PRO A 39 16.90 15.42 12.31
C PRO A 39 16.29 16.08 13.56
N SER A 40 15.10 15.66 13.98
CA SER A 40 14.47 16.13 15.24
C SER A 40 15.28 15.68 16.46
N LEU A 41 15.75 14.44 16.48
CA LEU A 41 16.59 13.93 17.56
C LEU A 41 17.94 14.67 17.63
N LEU A 42 18.60 14.87 16.49
CA LEU A 42 19.86 15.61 16.40
C LEU A 42 19.68 17.07 16.81
N ALA A 43 18.57 17.71 16.43
CA ALA A 43 18.28 19.07 16.84
C ALA A 43 18.23 19.20 18.37
N ARG A 44 17.67 18.20 19.06
CA ARG A 44 17.61 18.17 20.53
C ARG A 44 18.95 17.87 21.21
N LEU A 45 19.83 17.12 20.55
CA LEU A 45 21.13 16.72 21.11
C LEU A 45 22.24 17.74 20.85
N LEU A 46 22.17 18.49 19.75
CA LEU A 46 23.28 19.30 19.24
C LEU A 46 23.06 20.81 19.35
N LEU A 47 21.84 21.30 19.60
CA LEU A 47 21.59 22.73 19.85
C LEU A 47 21.67 23.01 21.36
N PRO A 48 22.74 23.69 21.85
CA PRO A 48 22.84 24.07 23.26
C PRO A 48 21.86 25.21 23.57
N ASP A 49 21.43 25.31 24.84
CA ASP A 49 20.51 26.34 25.36
C ASP A 49 21.09 27.77 25.40
N SER A 50 22.02 28.12 24.50
CA SER A 50 22.74 29.41 24.53
C SER A 50 21.85 30.62 24.25
N ALA A 51 20.65 30.43 23.69
CA ALA A 51 19.62 31.46 23.51
C ALA A 51 18.22 30.81 23.47
N ALA A 52 17.68 30.48 24.66
CA ALA A 52 16.50 29.62 24.86
C ALA A 52 15.29 29.89 23.93
N ALA A 53 15.00 31.15 23.59
CA ALA A 53 13.87 31.49 22.72
C ALA A 53 14.12 31.17 21.23
N GLU A 54 15.31 31.45 20.72
CA GLU A 54 15.63 31.23 19.30
C GLU A 54 15.91 29.74 19.02
N THR A 55 16.56 29.04 19.96
CA THR A 55 16.80 27.59 19.88
C THR A 55 15.50 26.80 19.98
N ALA A 56 14.56 27.22 20.84
CA ALA A 56 13.23 26.61 20.91
C ALA A 56 12.42 26.80 19.63
N ALA A 57 12.44 28.00 19.03
CA ALA A 57 11.75 28.27 17.77
C ALA A 57 12.30 27.41 16.61
N ARG A 58 13.63 27.30 16.49
CA ARG A 58 14.27 26.45 15.47
C ARG A 58 13.95 24.97 15.66
N THR A 59 14.00 24.47 16.89
CA THR A 59 13.67 23.07 17.20
C THR A 59 12.22 22.75 16.85
N THR A 60 11.30 23.68 17.17
CA THR A 60 9.87 23.56 16.82
C THR A 60 9.67 23.49 15.31
N LEU A 61 10.36 24.32 14.52
CA LEU A 61 10.28 24.25 13.05
C LEU A 61 10.78 22.91 12.52
N VAL A 62 11.90 22.41 13.04
CA VAL A 62 12.44 21.10 12.65
C VAL A 62 11.44 19.99 12.97
N ASP A 63 10.79 20.04 14.14
CA ASP A 63 9.75 19.08 14.52
C ASP A 63 8.56 19.11 13.56
N ILE A 64 8.07 20.30 13.19
CA ILE A 64 6.96 20.45 12.23
C ILE A 64 7.30 19.80 10.90
N TYR A 65 8.50 20.06 10.36
CA TYR A 65 8.93 19.46 9.09
C TYR A 65 9.13 17.95 9.22
N ALA A 66 9.73 17.46 10.31
CA ALA A 66 9.95 16.04 10.55
C ALA A 66 8.62 15.27 10.62
N ILE A 67 7.66 15.77 11.41
CA ILE A 67 6.32 15.18 11.51
C ILE A 67 5.61 15.21 10.16
N SER A 68 5.70 16.33 9.43
CA SER A 68 5.09 16.46 8.11
C SER A 68 5.63 15.41 7.12
N LEU A 69 6.95 15.20 7.11
CA LEU A 69 7.59 14.18 6.27
C LEU A 69 7.26 12.75 6.71
N ILE A 70 7.14 12.50 8.02
CA ILE A 70 6.73 11.19 8.55
C ILE A 70 5.31 10.85 8.10
N VAL A 71 4.38 11.79 8.20
CA VAL A 71 3.00 11.59 7.75
C VAL A 71 2.96 11.35 6.24
N LEU A 72 3.70 12.13 5.45
CA LEU A 72 3.83 11.91 4.01
C LEU A 72 4.43 10.52 3.68
N HIS A 73 5.45 10.08 4.42
CA HIS A 73 6.04 8.77 4.24
C HIS A 73 5.03 7.66 4.51
N TRP A 74 4.23 7.78 5.58
CA TRP A 74 3.18 6.81 5.88
C TRP A 74 2.11 6.73 4.80
N THR A 75 1.67 7.87 4.27
CA THR A 75 0.66 7.87 3.21
C THR A 75 1.21 7.22 1.93
N VAL A 76 2.44 7.55 1.52
CA VAL A 76 3.09 6.92 0.36
C VAL A 76 3.24 5.41 0.55
N VAL A 77 3.75 4.97 1.70
CA VAL A 77 3.91 3.55 2.02
C VAL A 77 2.57 2.82 1.99
N LEU A 78 1.51 3.42 2.57
CA LEU A 78 0.17 2.86 2.54
C LEU A 78 -0.38 2.74 1.11
N THR A 79 -0.22 3.79 0.28
CA THR A 79 -0.66 3.76 -1.12
C THR A 79 0.04 2.66 -1.90
N VAL A 80 1.36 2.50 -1.73
CA VAL A 80 2.12 1.41 -2.36
C VAL A 80 1.65 0.04 -1.85
N ALA A 81 1.33 -0.09 -0.56
CA ALA A 81 0.81 -1.33 0.02
C ALA A 81 -0.51 -1.74 -0.61
N ILE A 82 -1.44 -0.78 -0.73
CA ILE A 82 -2.75 -1.00 -1.36
C ILE A 82 -2.57 -1.42 -2.81
N GLY A 83 -1.73 -0.71 -3.59
CA GLY A 83 -1.47 -1.06 -4.98
C GLY A 83 -0.90 -2.47 -5.16
N ALA A 84 0.12 -2.83 -4.36
CA ALA A 84 0.71 -4.16 -4.41
C ALA A 84 -0.29 -5.26 -3.94
N PHE A 85 -1.12 -4.96 -2.94
CA PHE A 85 -2.17 -5.86 -2.48
C PHE A 85 -3.23 -6.10 -3.56
N ILE A 86 -3.69 -5.04 -4.24
CA ILE A 86 -4.65 -5.15 -5.36
C ILE A 86 -4.07 -6.04 -6.46
N VAL A 87 -2.82 -5.82 -6.88
CA VAL A 87 -2.17 -6.65 -7.92
C VAL A 87 -2.04 -8.11 -7.47
N MET A 88 -1.72 -8.35 -6.20
CA MET A 88 -1.68 -9.70 -5.62
C MET A 88 -3.06 -10.37 -5.67
N VAL A 89 -4.14 -9.64 -5.38
CA VAL A 89 -5.51 -10.16 -5.44
C VAL A 89 -5.93 -10.41 -6.89
N MET A 90 -5.64 -9.49 -7.81
CA MET A 90 -5.94 -9.65 -9.25
C MET A 90 -5.26 -10.87 -9.86
N LYS A 91 -4.04 -11.20 -9.41
CA LYS A 91 -3.30 -12.40 -9.83
C LYS A 91 -3.58 -13.64 -8.95
N GLY A 92 -4.40 -13.49 -7.91
CA GLY A 92 -4.67 -14.52 -6.91
C GLY A 92 -5.47 -15.71 -7.46
N PRO A 93 -5.77 -16.71 -6.62
CA PRO A 93 -6.56 -17.85 -7.06
C PRO A 93 -7.96 -17.42 -7.50
N ALA A 94 -8.46 -18.03 -8.57
CA ALA A 94 -9.82 -17.80 -9.03
C ALA A 94 -10.80 -18.36 -8.01
N TYR A 95 -11.52 -17.47 -7.32
CA TYR A 95 -12.58 -17.87 -6.39
C TYR A 95 -13.88 -18.04 -7.17
N VAL A 96 -14.65 -19.08 -6.82
CA VAL A 96 -15.97 -19.34 -7.39
C VAL A 96 -16.87 -18.15 -7.05
N ALA A 97 -17.28 -17.40 -8.07
CA ALA A 97 -18.29 -16.37 -7.92
C ALA A 97 -19.68 -17.02 -7.76
N ASP A 98 -20.64 -16.26 -7.21
CA ASP A 98 -22.03 -16.68 -7.18
C ASP A 98 -22.52 -16.91 -8.62
N ALA A 99 -22.86 -18.16 -8.94
CA ALA A 99 -23.37 -18.50 -10.25
C ALA A 99 -24.79 -17.92 -10.39
N TYR A 100 -24.96 -16.98 -11.33
CA TYR A 100 -26.29 -16.55 -11.77
C TYR A 100 -26.65 -17.33 -13.03
N PRO A 101 -27.90 -17.80 -13.20
CA PRO A 101 -28.35 -18.37 -14.46
C PRO A 101 -28.21 -17.29 -15.54
N LEU A 102 -27.26 -17.50 -16.44
CA LEU A 102 -27.11 -16.70 -17.65
C LEU A 102 -28.02 -17.34 -18.71
N ASP A 103 -29.00 -16.58 -19.19
CA ASP A 103 -29.81 -16.97 -20.35
C ASP A 103 -28.94 -16.76 -21.60
N ASP A 104 -28.06 -17.74 -21.85
CA ASP A 104 -27.12 -17.73 -22.95
C ASP A 104 -27.69 -18.54 -24.12
N ALA A 105 -27.49 -18.07 -25.34
CA ALA A 105 -27.89 -18.76 -26.56
C ALA A 105 -26.63 -19.15 -27.32
N ASP A 106 -26.46 -20.45 -27.60
CA ASP A 106 -25.29 -20.96 -28.35
C ASP A 106 -25.12 -20.32 -29.74
N THR A 107 -26.17 -19.69 -30.27
CA THR A 107 -26.15 -18.97 -31.54
C THR A 107 -26.88 -17.63 -31.46
N PRO A 108 -26.37 -16.59 -32.14
CA PRO A 108 -27.03 -15.29 -32.19
C PRO A 108 -28.42 -15.42 -32.84
N ALA A 109 -29.37 -14.62 -32.36
CA ALA A 109 -30.70 -14.54 -32.94
C ALA A 109 -30.60 -14.23 -34.45
N ARG A 110 -31.38 -14.95 -35.27
CA ARG A 110 -31.44 -14.67 -36.71
C ARG A 110 -31.86 -13.21 -36.92
N PRO A 111 -31.25 -12.50 -37.88
CA PRO A 111 -31.73 -11.18 -38.27
C PRO A 111 -33.22 -11.23 -38.58
N ARG A 112 -34.00 -10.28 -38.07
CA ARG A 112 -35.41 -10.17 -38.43
C ARG A 112 -35.49 -9.83 -39.92
N GLU A 113 -36.16 -10.67 -40.70
CA GLU A 113 -36.52 -10.33 -42.07
C GLU A 113 -37.50 -9.13 -42.03
N PRO A 114 -37.37 -8.18 -42.98
CA PRO A 114 -38.13 -6.93 -43.00
C PRO A 114 -39.64 -7.14 -43.21
#